data_AF-A0A4Y7S1F0-F1
#
_entry.id   AF-A0A4Y7S1F0-F1
#
_cell.length_a   1.000
_cell.length_b   1.000
_cell.length_c   1.000
_cell.angle_alpha   90.00
_cell.angle_beta   90.00
_cell.angle_gamma   90.00
#
_symmetry.space_group_name_H-M   'P 1'
#
loop_
_entity.id
_entity.type
_entity.pdbx_description
1 polymer ?
#
loop_
_entity_poly.entity_id
_entity_poly.type
_entity_poly.pdbx_seq_one_letter_code
_entity_poly.pdbx_strand_id
1 'polypeptide(L)'
;MEKKGILRLKKDGGGYRHYIELQNGKEDDIHCGDMLEVQLGRYVETEDWGRMEPGPWVGGRYESILCSENPTAQLIIGEFYPCAGFTGEVMSCKLPLGITVRRPKK
;
A
#
# COMPACT_ATOMS: atom_id res chain seq x y z
N MET A 1 -6.36 15.95 -10.37
CA MET A 1 -5.90 16.18 -8.98
C MET A 1 -5.49 14.82 -8.42
N GLU A 2 -4.30 14.72 -7.84
CA GLU A 2 -3.75 13.45 -7.35
C GLU A 2 -4.50 13.03 -6.07
N LYS A 3 -5.11 11.84 -6.09
CA LYS A 3 -5.82 11.29 -4.91
C LYS A 3 -4.81 10.69 -3.94
N LYS A 4 -4.12 11.55 -3.20
CA LYS A 4 -3.16 11.19 -2.15
C LYS A 4 -3.84 11.22 -0.77
N GLY A 5 -3.54 10.23 0.06
CA GLY A 5 -4.04 10.16 1.43
C GLY A 5 -3.35 9.11 2.28
N ILE A 6 -4.00 8.73 3.36
CA ILE A 6 -3.48 7.78 4.36
C ILE A 6 -4.28 6.48 4.29
N LEU A 7 -3.60 5.34 4.24
CA LEU A 7 -4.25 4.03 4.30
C LEU A 7 -4.82 3.79 5.70
N ARG A 8 -6.13 3.57 5.78
CA ARG A 8 -6.86 3.32 7.03
C ARG A 8 -7.66 2.02 6.92
N LEU A 9 -8.11 1.56 8.09
CA LEU A 9 -8.99 0.41 8.26
C LEU A 9 -10.17 0.85 9.12
N LYS A 10 -11.37 0.46 8.72
CA LYS A 10 -12.58 0.56 9.55
C LYS A 10 -13.28 -0.79 9.64
N LYS A 11 -14.16 -0.92 10.63
CA LYS A 11 -15.05 -2.07 10.80
C LYS A 11 -16.48 -1.54 10.87
N ASP A 12 -17.35 -1.99 9.98
CA ASP A 12 -18.77 -1.68 9.99
C ASP A 12 -19.60 -2.98 10.01
N GLY A 13 -20.92 -2.86 9.84
CA GLY A 13 -21.83 -4.01 9.83
C GLY A 13 -21.54 -5.04 8.73
N GLY A 14 -20.80 -4.66 7.68
CA GLY A 14 -20.35 -5.52 6.60
C GLY A 14 -18.97 -6.15 6.82
N GLY A 15 -18.27 -5.81 7.91
CA GLY A 15 -16.96 -6.34 8.25
C GLY A 15 -15.85 -5.29 8.15
N TYR A 16 -14.62 -5.76 7.96
CA TYR A 16 -13.45 -4.89 7.83
C TYR A 16 -13.30 -4.34 6.42
N ARG A 17 -12.90 -3.08 6.30
CA ARG A 17 -12.65 -2.43 5.02
C ARG A 17 -11.48 -1.45 5.11
N HIS A 18 -10.56 -1.55 4.16
CA HIS A 18 -9.54 -0.53 3.98
C HIS A 18 -10.05 0.61 3.08
N TYR A 19 -9.54 1.81 3.32
CA TYR A 19 -9.83 3.01 2.51
C TYR A 19 -8.66 3.98 2.58
N ILE A 20 -8.64 4.96 1.68
CA ILE A 20 -7.70 6.08 1.71
C ILE A 20 -8.41 7.28 2.32
N GLU A 21 -7.93 7.75 3.47
CA GLU A 21 -8.35 9.02 4.06
C GLU A 21 -7.64 10.17 3.32
N LEU A 22 -8.38 10.93 2.52
CA LEU A 22 -7.87 12.08 1.78
C LEU A 22 -7.67 13.29 2.70
N GLN A 23 -6.85 14.27 2.27
CA GLN A 23 -6.54 15.47 3.06
C GLN A 23 -7.77 16.30 3.48
N ASN A 24 -8.87 16.21 2.72
CA ASN A 24 -10.12 16.88 3.02
C ASN A 24 -11.07 16.05 3.91
N GLY A 25 -10.58 14.95 4.50
CA GLY A 25 -11.35 14.02 5.32
C GLY A 25 -12.29 13.10 4.55
N LYS A 26 -12.35 13.19 3.22
CA LYS A 26 -13.15 12.25 2.41
C LYS A 26 -12.47 10.88 2.37
N GLU A 27 -13.30 9.85 2.37
CA GLU A 27 -12.86 8.47 2.16
C GLU A 27 -12.85 8.16 0.66
N ASP A 28 -11.71 7.69 0.16
CA ASP A 28 -11.61 7.07 -1.17
C ASP A 28 -11.50 5.56 -0.98
N ASP A 29 -12.55 4.87 -1.37
CA ASP A 29 -12.67 3.43 -1.27
C ASP A 29 -11.62 2.72 -2.11
N ILE A 30 -11.07 1.62 -1.60
CA ILE A 30 -10.13 0.76 -2.32
C ILE A 30 -10.61 -0.70 -2.33
N HIS A 31 -10.31 -1.40 -3.42
CA HIS A 31 -10.68 -2.80 -3.61
C HIS A 31 -9.46 -3.61 -4.07
N CYS A 32 -9.40 -4.89 -3.72
CA CYS A 32 -8.38 -5.81 -4.25
C CYS A 32 -8.34 -5.72 -5.78
N GLY A 33 -7.13 -5.67 -6.34
CA GLY A 33 -6.91 -5.42 -7.77
C GLY A 33 -6.68 -3.95 -8.14
N ASP A 34 -7.01 -2.99 -7.26
CA ASP A 34 -6.72 -1.57 -7.50
C ASP A 34 -5.21 -1.32 -7.59
N MET A 35 -4.80 -0.44 -8.49
CA MET A 35 -3.42 0.05 -8.51
C MET A 35 -3.25 1.15 -7.47
N LEU A 36 -2.23 1.02 -6.63
CA LEU A 36 -1.80 2.03 -5.66
C LEU A 36 -0.31 2.31 -5.82
N GLU A 37 0.08 3.53 -5.47
CA GLU A 37 1.47 3.91 -5.26
C GLU A 37 1.69 4.23 -3.79
N VAL A 38 2.79 3.71 -3.25
CA VAL A 38 3.16 3.87 -1.84
C VAL A 38 4.45 4.69 -1.75
N GLN A 39 4.48 5.65 -0.84
CA GLN A 39 5.65 6.48 -0.59
C GLN A 39 6.64 5.68 0.28
N LEU A 40 7.75 5.21 -0.32
CA LEU A 40 8.81 4.57 0.46
C LEU A 40 9.62 5.61 1.22
N GLY A 41 10.20 5.22 2.34
CA GLY A 41 11.26 5.98 2.99
C GLY A 41 12.61 5.69 2.32
N ARG A 42 13.45 6.71 2.21
CA ARG A 42 14.85 6.61 1.79
C ARG A 42 15.74 6.92 2.99
N TYR A 43 16.68 6.03 3.27
CA TYR A 43 17.74 6.33 4.24
C TYR A 43 18.76 7.28 3.62
N VAL A 44 19.09 8.33 4.35
CA VAL A 44 20.09 9.33 3.99
C VAL A 44 21.14 9.34 5.10
N GLU A 45 22.38 9.00 4.76
CA GLU A 45 23.50 9.09 5.70
C GLU A 45 23.75 10.56 6.08
N THR A 46 23.96 10.78 7.38
CA THR A 46 24.37 12.07 7.95
C THR A 46 25.60 11.81 8.82
N GLU A 47 26.32 12.86 9.21
CA GLU A 47 27.56 12.74 9.99
C GLU A 47 27.39 11.95 11.30
N ASP A 48 26.19 11.96 11.89
CA ASP A 48 25.95 11.35 13.20
C ASP A 48 25.25 9.99 13.15
N TRP A 49 24.08 9.86 12.49
CA TRP A 49 23.21 8.66 12.64
C TRP A 49 22.34 8.31 11.42
N GLY A 50 22.38 9.11 10.36
CA GLY A 50 21.47 9.05 9.22
C GLY A 50 20.00 9.34 9.59
N ARG A 51 19.20 9.65 8.58
CA ARG A 51 17.77 9.94 8.74
C ARG A 51 16.94 9.31 7.62
N MET A 52 15.68 9.05 7.90
CA MET A 52 14.71 8.64 6.88
C MET A 52 14.02 9.86 6.29
N GLU A 53 14.04 9.97 4.97
CA GLU A 53 13.32 10.99 4.21
C GLU A 53 12.27 10.35 3.28
N PRO A 54 11.25 11.09 2.82
CA PRO A 54 10.38 10.61 1.76
C PRO A 54 11.19 10.27 0.49
N GLY A 55 11.09 9.01 0.04
CA GLY A 55 11.79 8.47 -1.12
C GLY A 55 10.96 8.48 -2.41
N PRO A 56 11.14 7.48 -3.30
CA PRO A 56 10.30 7.34 -4.49
C PRO A 56 8.91 6.76 -4.14
N TRP A 57 7.99 6.95 -5.08
CA TRP A 57 6.72 6.24 -5.10
C TRP A 57 6.89 4.90 -5.78
N VAL A 58 6.42 3.82 -5.17
CA VAL A 58 6.42 2.48 -5.75
C VAL A 58 5.00 2.05 -6.03
N GLY A 59 4.72 1.78 -7.31
CA GLY A 59 3.42 1.31 -7.78
C GLY A 59 3.27 -0.20 -7.66
N GLY A 60 2.06 -0.66 -7.41
CA GLY A 60 1.72 -2.08 -7.39
C GLY A 60 0.22 -2.32 -7.27
N ARG A 61 -0.16 -3.59 -7.36
CA ARG A 61 -1.54 -4.04 -7.18
C ARG A 61 -1.84 -4.20 -5.69
N TYR A 62 -2.89 -3.57 -5.23
CA TYR A 62 -3.36 -3.69 -3.86
C TYR A 62 -4.11 -5.01 -3.67
N GLU A 63 -3.80 -5.72 -2.59
CA GLU A 63 -4.51 -6.91 -2.13
C GLU A 63 -4.75 -6.84 -0.62
N SER A 64 -5.76 -7.56 -0.15
CA SER A 64 -6.08 -7.60 1.28
C SER A 64 -6.72 -8.90 1.72
N ILE A 65 -6.52 -9.22 3.01
CA ILE A 65 -7.25 -10.26 3.72
C ILE A 65 -8.03 -9.54 4.81
N LEU A 66 -9.36 -9.49 4.67
CA LEU A 66 -10.25 -8.71 5.55
C LEU A 66 -11.10 -9.58 6.49
N CYS A 67 -11.14 -10.89 6.26
CA CYS A 67 -11.97 -11.83 7.03
C CYS A 67 -11.33 -12.33 8.34
N SER A 68 -10.10 -11.92 8.65
CA SER A 68 -9.39 -12.29 9.87
C SER A 68 -9.60 -11.27 10.99
N GLU A 69 -9.34 -11.67 12.24
CA GLU A 69 -9.26 -10.74 13.37
C GLU A 69 -8.11 -9.71 13.22
N ASN A 70 -7.15 -10.01 12.34
CA ASN A 70 -6.03 -9.15 12.00
C ASN A 70 -6.02 -8.86 10.49
N PRO A 71 -6.86 -7.93 10.00
CA PRO A 71 -6.90 -7.58 8.59
C PRO A 71 -5.55 -7.11 8.08
N THR A 72 -5.18 -7.53 6.88
CA THR A 72 -3.90 -7.16 6.27
C THR A 72 -4.10 -6.54 4.91
N ALA A 73 -3.23 -5.58 4.59
CA ALA A 73 -3.09 -4.98 3.27
C ALA A 73 -1.70 -5.31 2.73
N GLN A 74 -1.62 -5.58 1.44
CA GLN A 74 -0.39 -5.88 0.73
C GLN A 74 -0.34 -5.11 -0.59
N LEU A 75 0.85 -4.75 -1.02
CA LEU A 75 1.12 -4.25 -2.36
C LEU A 75 1.96 -5.28 -3.10
N ILE A 76 1.41 -5.83 -4.18
CA ILE A 76 2.15 -6.69 -5.11
C ILE A 76 2.87 -5.77 -6.10
N ILE A 77 4.20 -5.74 -6.01
CA ILE A 77 5.08 -4.85 -6.78
C ILE A 77 5.56 -5.54 -8.07
N GLY A 78 5.55 -6.88 -8.11
CA GLY A 78 5.88 -7.65 -9.29
C GLY A 78 5.50 -9.12 -9.17
N GLU A 79 5.38 -9.79 -10.31
CA GLU A 79 5.18 -11.23 -10.41
C GLU A 79 6.36 -11.79 -11.23
N PHE A 80 7.10 -12.75 -10.67
CA PHE A 80 8.24 -13.36 -11.35
C PHE A 80 7.82 -14.56 -12.19
N TYR A 81 8.31 -14.61 -13.43
CA TYR A 81 8.14 -15.75 -14.32
C TYR A 81 9.46 -16.04 -15.07
N PRO A 82 9.98 -17.29 -15.10
CA PRO A 82 9.62 -18.47 -14.32
C PRO A 82 10.59 -18.72 -13.13
N CYS A 83 10.09 -18.81 -11.91
CA CYS A 83 10.78 -19.53 -10.83
C CYS A 83 10.31 -20.99 -10.90
N ALA A 84 11.06 -21.86 -11.57
CA ALA A 84 10.92 -23.32 -11.58
C ALA A 84 9.47 -23.90 -11.44
N GLY A 85 8.65 -23.75 -12.48
CA GLY A 85 7.43 -24.56 -12.65
C GLY A 85 6.14 -23.94 -12.09
N PHE A 86 5.36 -23.39 -13.01
CA PHE A 86 3.90 -23.18 -12.94
C PHE A 86 3.28 -22.25 -11.90
N THR A 87 3.99 -21.83 -10.84
CA THR A 87 3.50 -20.79 -9.91
C THR A 87 4.43 -19.59 -9.94
N GLY A 88 3.96 -18.46 -10.48
CA GLY A 88 4.71 -17.20 -10.36
C GLY A 88 4.85 -16.82 -8.90
N GLU A 89 6.07 -16.51 -8.46
CA GLU A 89 6.30 -15.94 -7.14
C GLU A 89 6.00 -14.44 -7.18
N VAL A 90 5.23 -13.95 -6.21
CA VAL A 90 4.90 -12.52 -6.12
C VAL A 90 5.89 -11.81 -5.21
N MET A 91 6.46 -10.71 -5.68
CA MET A 91 7.12 -9.75 -4.79
C MET A 91 6.06 -8.85 -4.20
N SER A 92 5.82 -8.97 -2.90
CA SER A 92 4.88 -8.11 -2.20
C SER A 92 5.49 -7.46 -0.97
N CYS A 93 4.91 -6.35 -0.54
CA CYS A 93 5.17 -5.77 0.78
C CYS A 93 3.87 -5.63 1.56
N LYS A 94 3.94 -5.87 2.88
CA LYS A 94 2.83 -5.57 3.78
C LYS A 94 2.71 -4.07 3.94
N LEU A 95 1.50 -3.54 3.76
CA LEU A 95 1.20 -2.13 3.98
C LEU A 95 0.78 -1.91 5.43
N PRO A 96 1.56 -1.18 6.24
CA PRO A 96 1.10 -0.78 7.56
C PRO A 96 -0.01 0.26 7.43
N LEU A 97 -0.99 0.21 8.33
CA LEU A 97 -1.96 1.30 8.47
C LEU A 97 -1.23 2.60 8.82
N GLY A 98 -1.73 3.73 8.32
CA GLY A 98 -1.08 5.04 8.49
C GLY A 98 -0.05 5.37 7.41
N ILE A 99 0.27 4.44 6.51
CA ILE A 99 1.17 4.75 5.38
C ILE A 99 0.53 5.71 4.39
N THR A 100 1.36 6.56 3.79
CA THR A 100 0.92 7.47 2.73
C THR A 100 0.84 6.71 1.41
N VAL A 101 -0.34 6.79 0.77
CA VAL A 101 -0.63 6.16 -0.51
C VAL A 101 -1.27 7.15 -1.47
N ARG A 102 -1.21 6.85 -2.77
CA ARG A 102 -1.97 7.57 -3.79
C ARG A 102 -2.42 6.62 -4.89
N ARG A 103 -3.44 6.99 -5.64
CA ARG A 103 -3.76 6.33 -6.92
C ARG A 103 -2.78 6.81 -8.01
N PRO A 104 -2.31 5.94 -8.92
CA PRO A 104 -1.48 6.34 -10.05
C PRO A 104 -2.16 7.42 -10.89
N LYS A 105 -1.35 8.29 -11.49
CA LYS A 105 -1.86 9.23 -12.52
C LYS A 105 -2.18 8.42 -13.77
N LYS A 106 -3.36 8.66 -14.35
CA LYS A 106 -3.72 8.16 -15.68
C LYS A 106 -2.87 8.84 -16.75
#